data_AF-A0A3A8WLN2-F1
#
_entry.id   AF-A0A3A8WLN2-F1
#
_cell.length_a   1.000
_cell.length_b   1.000
_cell.length_c   1.000
_cell.angle_alpha   90.00
_cell.angle_beta   90.00
_cell.angle_gamma   90.00
#
_symmetry.space_group_name_H-M   'P 1'
#
loop_
_entity.id
_entity.type
_entity.pdbx_description
1 polymer ?
#
loop_
_entity_poly.entity_id
_entity_poly.type
_entity_poly.pdbx_seq_one_letter_code
_entity_poly.pdbx_strand_id
1 'polypeptide(L)'
;MKKIQVALYDRKGYMPCLVGYLCKKGRGILEARLFTSLEMLTECAEAGNIDVLLAGEEVAEEIHGLDGKISKIMLLSEGNQVKEGCGYYLLFKYQPAQDIVKEVLEQIAEDDNIVYTKAFASKRSIGFIGVYAPFGGSGVTEYAVSLAGKLSEKGKVLYISLEQFHSLDFLQEKKKDASSYRGMSEVVFYLKQRKEKLALKLETVVTSWSGADYIFAVEDYRDLYSLSSEDVHQFLDVLSGQTDYETVIFDIGFLSEAALALMENCSVLYMPHAKTKQQKSKEAAFWRLLERGNHGRLSESFQRIEGDGVGYDR
;
A
#
# COMPACT_ATOMS: atom_id res chain seq x y z
N MET A 1 -3.18 1.30 20.26
CA MET A 1 -2.38 1.28 19.01
C MET A 1 -0.98 1.73 19.39
N LYS A 2 0.05 0.89 19.18
CA LYS A 2 1.45 1.30 19.42
C LYS A 2 1.99 1.86 18.10
N LYS A 3 2.39 3.13 18.09
CA LYS A 3 3.10 3.74 16.95
C LYS A 3 4.58 3.40 17.05
N ILE A 4 5.23 3.30 15.88
CA ILE A 4 6.67 3.10 15.79
C ILE A 4 7.35 4.41 16.16
N GLN A 5 8.15 4.39 17.21
CA GLN A 5 8.85 5.56 17.72
C GLN A 5 10.15 5.74 16.93
N VAL A 6 10.21 6.83 16.16
CA VAL A 6 11.37 7.19 15.34
C VAL A 6 12.08 8.38 15.97
N ALA A 7 13.33 8.19 16.37
CA ALA A 7 14.20 9.27 16.80
C ALA A 7 15.00 9.81 15.60
N LEU A 8 15.11 11.12 15.51
CA LEU A 8 16.00 11.80 14.57
C LEU A 8 17.07 12.52 15.38
N TYR A 9 18.35 12.29 15.10
CA TYR A 9 19.45 12.97 15.78
C TYR A 9 20.21 13.85 14.80
N ASP A 10 20.17 15.16 15.05
CA ASP A 10 20.78 16.17 14.18
C ASP A 10 21.33 17.35 14.96
N ARG A 11 22.58 17.73 14.68
CA ARG A 11 23.25 18.92 15.23
C ARG A 11 23.13 20.15 14.32
N LYS A 12 22.86 19.95 13.02
CA LYS A 12 23.02 20.95 11.95
C LYS A 12 21.70 21.42 11.31
N GLY A 13 20.56 20.86 11.69
CA GLY A 13 19.23 21.44 11.45
C GLY A 13 18.56 21.09 10.11
N TYR A 14 18.98 20.02 9.43
CA TYR A 14 18.30 19.48 8.25
C TYR A 14 17.07 18.62 8.63
N MET A 15 17.17 17.87 9.72
CA MET A 15 16.15 16.90 10.14
C MET A 15 14.81 17.46 10.65
N PRO A 16 14.67 18.73 11.13
CA PRO A 16 13.36 19.27 11.52
C PRO A 16 12.30 19.15 10.41
N CYS A 17 12.68 19.39 9.15
CA CYS A 17 11.79 19.25 8.00
C CYS A 17 11.37 17.78 7.77
N LEU A 18 12.29 16.84 8.01
CA LEU A 18 12.05 15.41 7.83
C LEU A 18 11.11 14.85 8.92
N VAL A 19 11.18 15.35 10.16
CA VAL A 19 10.24 14.99 11.25
C VAL A 19 8.81 15.25 10.83
N GLY A 20 8.52 16.48 10.37
CA GLY A 20 7.17 16.86 9.95
C GLY A 20 6.68 16.01 8.78
N TYR A 21 7.60 15.67 7.87
CA TYR A 21 7.29 14.80 6.73
C TYR A 21 7.01 13.35 7.14
N LEU A 22 7.83 12.75 8.00
CA LEU A 22 7.63 11.40 8.55
C LEU A 22 6.31 11.29 9.31
N CYS A 23 5.98 12.28 10.15
CA CYS A 23 4.69 12.28 10.87
C CYS A 23 3.49 12.40 9.91
N LYS A 24 3.58 13.25 8.89
CA LYS A 24 2.48 13.47 7.94
C LYS A 24 2.31 12.29 6.97
N LYS A 25 3.40 11.76 6.43
CA LYS A 25 3.40 10.69 5.42
C LYS A 25 3.48 9.29 5.98
N GLY A 26 3.94 9.13 7.22
CA GLY A 26 3.80 7.89 7.97
C GLY A 26 2.37 7.57 8.39
N ARG A 27 1.35 8.35 7.97
CA ARG A 27 -0.09 8.01 8.08
C ARG A 27 -0.54 7.54 9.47
N GLY A 28 0.06 8.11 10.51
CA GLY A 28 -0.24 7.77 11.91
C GLY A 28 0.41 6.46 12.41
N ILE A 29 1.25 5.82 11.61
CA ILE A 29 2.07 4.64 11.94
C ILE A 29 3.33 5.06 12.69
N LEU A 30 3.98 6.11 12.20
CA LEU A 30 5.22 6.65 12.76
C LEU A 30 4.93 7.80 13.73
N GLU A 31 5.71 7.86 14.81
CA GLU A 31 5.81 9.02 15.69
C GLU A 31 7.27 9.45 15.72
N ALA A 32 7.57 10.59 15.12
CA ALA A 32 8.94 11.09 14.98
C ALA A 32 9.26 12.14 16.05
N ARG A 33 10.44 12.07 16.67
CA ARG A 33 10.97 13.05 17.63
C ARG A 33 12.39 13.45 17.26
N LEU A 34 12.68 14.76 17.34
CA LEU A 34 14.00 15.29 17.07
C LEU A 34 14.80 15.43 18.37
N PHE A 35 16.04 14.97 18.35
CA PHE A 35 17.02 15.13 19.40
C PHE A 35 18.18 15.96 18.88
N THR A 36 18.59 16.94 19.69
CA THR A 36 19.78 17.77 19.44
C THR A 36 20.89 17.51 20.45
N SER A 37 20.61 16.75 21.52
CA SER A 37 21.57 16.29 22.53
C SER A 37 21.68 14.77 22.53
N LEU A 38 22.91 14.25 22.49
CA LEU A 38 23.22 12.83 22.59
C LEU A 38 22.81 12.25 23.95
N GLU A 39 22.92 13.05 25.02
CA GLU A 39 22.56 12.65 26.38
C GLU A 39 21.06 12.31 26.45
N MET A 40 20.21 13.23 25.97
CA MET A 40 18.76 13.05 25.91
C MET A 40 18.34 11.87 25.01
N LEU A 41 19.05 11.67 23.89
CA LEU A 41 18.83 10.52 23.01
C LEU A 41 19.14 9.20 23.74
N THR A 42 20.26 9.16 24.46
CA THR A 42 20.72 7.96 25.19
C THR A 42 19.76 7.61 26.31
N GLU A 43 19.31 8.58 27.10
CA GLU A 43 18.30 8.37 28.16
C GLU A 43 16.99 7.79 27.59
N CYS A 44 16.52 8.31 26.45
CA CYS A 44 15.32 7.80 25.79
C CYS A 44 15.50 6.39 25.20
N ALA A 45 16.68 6.10 24.65
CA ALA A 45 17.02 4.77 24.14
C ALA A 45 17.06 3.73 25.27
N GLU A 46 17.66 4.06 26.41
CA GLU A 46 17.73 3.18 27.59
C GLU A 46 16.36 2.92 28.22
N ALA A 47 15.45 3.88 28.14
CA ALA A 47 14.05 3.69 28.54
C ALA A 47 13.24 2.80 27.58
N GLY A 48 13.81 2.34 26.46
CA GLY A 48 13.13 1.51 25.46
C GLY A 48 12.05 2.25 24.66
N ASN A 49 12.16 3.59 24.56
CA ASN A 49 11.17 4.44 23.93
C ASN A 49 11.48 4.77 22.46
N ILE A 50 12.46 4.10 21.85
CA ILE A 50 12.91 4.34 20.48
C ILE A 50 12.99 2.99 19.77
N ASP A 51 12.19 2.82 18.71
CA ASP A 51 12.25 1.63 17.85
C ASP A 51 13.28 1.84 16.72
N VAL A 52 13.34 3.04 16.14
CA VAL A 52 14.23 3.41 15.03
C VAL A 52 14.97 4.71 15.28
N LEU A 53 16.27 4.76 14.97
CA LEU A 53 17.08 5.98 14.95
C LEU A 53 17.48 6.34 13.51
N LEU A 54 17.21 7.58 13.12
CA LEU A 54 17.77 8.22 11.93
C LEU A 54 18.80 9.26 12.37
N ALA A 55 20.04 9.15 11.92
CA ALA A 55 21.10 10.08 12.28
C ALA A 55 21.92 10.47 11.04
N GLY A 56 22.60 11.61 11.08
CA GLY A 56 23.54 11.95 10.01
C GLY A 56 24.74 11.00 10.02
N GLU A 57 25.28 10.65 8.85
CA GLU A 57 26.51 9.85 8.76
C GLU A 57 27.66 10.46 9.58
N GLU A 58 27.71 11.78 9.71
CA GLU A 58 28.75 12.50 10.46
C GLU A 58 28.77 12.23 11.97
N VAL A 59 27.69 11.68 12.53
CA VAL A 59 27.58 11.34 13.97
C VAL A 59 27.60 9.82 14.22
N ALA A 60 27.94 9.00 13.22
CA ALA A 60 27.95 7.54 13.32
C ALA A 60 28.78 7.01 14.51
N GLU A 61 29.97 7.58 14.73
CA GLU A 61 30.85 7.19 15.85
C GLU A 61 30.25 7.55 17.22
N GLU A 62 29.47 8.64 17.31
CA GLU A 62 28.86 9.08 18.57
C GLU A 62 27.73 8.16 19.00
N ILE A 63 26.98 7.63 18.02
CA ILE A 63 25.80 6.81 18.27
C ILE A 63 26.12 5.31 18.39
N HIS A 64 27.38 4.90 18.20
CA HIS A 64 27.80 3.50 18.29
C HIS A 64 27.48 2.88 19.65
N GLY A 65 27.50 3.66 20.74
CA GLY A 65 27.09 3.23 22.08
C GLY A 65 25.59 2.93 22.25
N LEU A 66 24.77 3.17 21.21
CA LEU A 66 23.35 2.84 21.18
C LEU A 66 23.06 1.50 20.49
N ASP A 67 24.09 0.83 19.98
CA ASP A 67 23.97 -0.50 19.38
C ASP A 67 23.38 -1.49 20.39
N GLY A 68 22.36 -2.24 19.95
CA GLY A 68 21.62 -3.17 20.80
C GLY A 68 20.64 -2.52 21.78
N LYS A 69 20.67 -1.19 21.96
CA LYS A 69 19.64 -0.43 22.72
C LYS A 69 18.46 -0.03 21.84
N ILE A 70 18.73 0.23 20.55
CA ILE A 70 17.72 0.59 19.55
C ILE A 70 17.67 -0.53 18.51
N SER A 71 16.46 -0.97 18.13
CA SER A 71 16.29 -2.10 17.22
C SER A 71 16.92 -1.84 15.85
N LYS A 72 16.74 -0.64 15.30
CA LYS A 72 17.26 -0.28 13.98
C LYS A 72 17.85 1.13 13.96
N ILE A 73 19.08 1.23 13.45
CA ILE A 73 19.77 2.50 13.22
C ILE A 73 20.03 2.66 11.72
N MET A 74 19.68 3.82 11.18
CA MET A 74 19.91 4.18 9.77
C MET A 74 20.60 5.54 9.69
N LEU A 75 21.56 5.68 8.78
CA LEU A 75 22.34 6.88 8.60
C LEU A 75 21.95 7.62 7.32
N LEU A 76 21.62 8.89 7.45
CA LEU A 76 21.42 9.81 6.34
C LEU A 76 22.78 10.24 5.77
N SER A 77 23.07 9.85 4.52
CA SER A 77 24.33 10.11 3.81
C SER A 77 24.14 11.02 2.60
N GLU A 78 25.18 11.78 2.27
CA GLU A 78 25.26 12.67 1.09
C GLU A 78 25.84 11.97 -0.15
N GLY A 79 26.17 10.68 -0.05
CA GLY A 79 26.42 9.78 -1.19
C GLY A 79 27.79 9.85 -1.87
N ASN A 80 28.81 10.44 -1.25
CA ASN A 80 30.17 10.42 -1.80
C ASN A 80 31.12 9.39 -1.16
N GLN A 81 30.65 8.63 -0.17
CA GLN A 81 31.42 7.60 0.51
C GLN A 81 30.43 6.51 0.94
N VAL A 82 30.27 5.43 0.17
CA VAL A 82 29.85 4.17 0.80
C VAL A 82 31.08 3.73 1.59
N LYS A 83 31.19 4.19 2.84
CA LYS A 83 32.17 3.59 3.75
C LYS A 83 31.73 2.15 3.98
N GLU A 84 32.33 1.23 3.22
CA GLU A 84 32.35 -0.18 3.59
C GLU A 84 32.78 -0.26 5.07
N GLY A 85 31.90 -0.83 5.91
CA GLY A 85 32.23 -1.11 7.31
C GLY A 85 31.51 -0.29 8.40
N CYS A 86 30.59 0.64 8.08
CA CYS A 86 29.89 1.40 9.13
C CYS A 86 28.79 0.61 9.88
N GLY A 87 28.45 -0.62 9.46
CA GLY A 87 27.49 -1.50 10.15
C GLY A 87 26.02 -1.08 10.08
N TYR A 88 25.71 0.15 9.64
CA TYR A 88 24.36 0.70 9.56
C TYR A 88 23.82 0.77 8.13
N TYR A 89 22.49 0.82 8.01
CA TYR A 89 21.82 1.04 6.74
C TYR A 89 21.97 2.51 6.30
N LEU A 90 22.42 2.76 5.07
CA LEU A 90 22.62 4.12 4.55
C LEU A 90 21.41 4.59 3.74
N LEU A 91 20.83 5.72 4.12
CA LEU A 91 19.75 6.42 3.45
C LEU A 91 20.30 7.65 2.71
N PHE A 92 20.06 7.77 1.41
CA PHE A 92 20.51 8.95 0.68
C PHE A 92 19.67 10.19 1.02
N LYS A 93 20.31 11.32 1.36
CA LYS A 93 19.63 12.57 1.75
C LYS A 93 18.96 13.28 0.57
N TYR A 94 19.56 13.23 -0.62
CA TYR A 94 19.13 14.03 -1.76
C TYR A 94 18.16 13.28 -2.68
N GLN A 95 17.08 12.78 -2.09
CA GLN A 95 15.97 12.16 -2.81
C GLN A 95 14.64 12.78 -2.35
N PRO A 96 13.53 12.60 -3.10
CA PRO A 96 12.23 13.06 -2.65
C PRO A 96 11.91 12.50 -1.26
N ALA A 97 11.42 13.35 -0.35
CA ALA A 97 11.17 12.93 1.04
C ALA A 97 10.21 11.72 1.15
N GLN A 98 9.30 11.54 0.18
CA GLN A 98 8.44 10.36 0.07
C GLN A 98 9.24 9.06 -0.08
N ASP A 99 10.33 9.09 -0.84
CA ASP A 99 11.14 7.92 -1.11
C ASP A 99 11.97 7.56 0.13
N ILE A 100 12.47 8.56 0.87
CA ILE A 100 13.08 8.35 2.22
C ILE A 100 12.10 7.65 3.17
N VAL A 101 10.86 8.13 3.24
CA VAL A 101 9.84 7.52 4.13
C VAL A 101 9.56 6.08 3.71
N LYS A 102 9.45 5.80 2.41
CA LYS A 102 9.24 4.44 1.90
C LYS A 102 10.39 3.53 2.29
N GLU A 103 11.62 3.96 2.07
CA GLU A 103 12.83 3.20 2.40
C GLU A 103 12.94 2.89 3.91
N VAL A 104 12.62 3.88 4.76
CA VAL A 104 12.54 3.70 6.22
C VAL A 104 11.48 2.64 6.59
N LEU A 105 10.29 2.71 6.00
CA LEU A 105 9.21 1.75 6.26
C LEU A 105 9.58 0.34 5.79
N GLU A 106 10.30 0.19 4.68
CA GLU A 106 10.81 -1.10 4.20
C GLU A 106 11.78 -1.72 5.18
N GLN A 107 12.76 -0.95 5.64
CA GLN A 107 13.71 -1.41 6.64
C GLN A 107 13.04 -1.79 7.96
N ILE A 108 11.98 -1.09 8.36
CA ILE A 108 11.17 -1.42 9.54
C ILE A 108 10.37 -2.72 9.33
N ALA A 109 9.81 -2.89 8.13
CA ALA A 109 8.99 -4.05 7.80
C ALA A 109 9.82 -5.34 7.65
N GLU A 110 11.13 -5.22 7.44
CA GLU A 110 12.08 -6.33 7.39
C GLU A 110 12.73 -6.68 8.74
N ASP A 111 12.67 -5.79 9.73
CA ASP A 111 13.31 -6.00 11.04
C ASP A 111 12.36 -6.65 12.05
N ASP A 112 12.48 -7.96 12.26
CA ASP A 112 11.62 -8.72 13.18
C ASP A 112 11.66 -8.25 14.64
N ASN A 113 12.69 -7.48 15.05
CA ASN A 113 12.75 -6.93 16.41
C ASN A 113 11.78 -5.76 16.61
N ILE A 114 11.37 -5.09 15.52
CA ILE A 114 10.41 -3.98 15.61
C ILE A 114 8.99 -4.55 15.60
N VAL A 115 8.36 -4.62 16.77
CA VAL A 115 6.97 -5.10 16.85
C VAL A 115 6.01 -4.02 16.38
N TYR A 116 5.30 -4.30 15.29
CA TYR A 116 4.19 -3.46 14.82
C TYR A 116 2.88 -4.24 14.82
N THR A 117 1.97 -3.81 15.69
CA THR A 117 0.60 -4.30 15.75
C THR A 117 -0.36 -3.12 15.62
N LYS A 118 -0.75 -2.82 14.38
CA LYS A 118 -1.93 -1.99 14.12
C LYS A 118 -3.14 -2.92 14.14
N ALA A 119 -3.71 -3.10 15.33
CA ALA A 119 -5.00 -3.74 15.50
C ALA A 119 -5.99 -2.68 15.99
N PHE A 120 -7.08 -2.48 15.24
CA PHE A 120 -8.20 -1.69 15.74
C PHE A 120 -8.91 -2.48 16.83
N ALA A 121 -9.21 -1.85 17.97
CA ALA A 121 -9.85 -2.49 19.13
C ALA A 121 -11.27 -3.02 18.82
N SER A 122 -11.87 -2.57 17.70
CA SER A 122 -13.09 -3.13 17.13
C SER A 122 -12.87 -3.37 15.63
N LYS A 123 -13.44 -4.45 15.08
CA LYS A 123 -13.54 -4.64 13.62
C LYS A 123 -14.34 -3.47 13.06
N ARG A 124 -13.68 -2.51 12.43
CA ARG A 124 -14.37 -1.51 11.60
C ARG A 124 -14.96 -2.26 10.41
N SER A 125 -16.21 -1.95 10.08
CA SER A 125 -16.83 -2.46 8.86
C SER A 125 -16.24 -1.70 7.68
N ILE A 126 -15.18 -2.23 7.07
CA ILE A 126 -14.66 -1.74 5.81
C ILE A 126 -15.61 -2.14 4.68
N GLY A 127 -15.88 -1.22 3.75
CA GLY A 127 -16.64 -1.51 2.54
C GLY A 127 -15.73 -2.07 1.45
N PHE A 128 -15.82 -3.36 1.15
CA PHE A 128 -15.17 -3.95 -0.02
C PHE A 128 -16.08 -3.87 -1.24
N ILE A 129 -15.67 -3.13 -2.26
CA ILE A 129 -16.41 -2.94 -3.52
C ILE A 129 -15.59 -3.59 -4.64
N GLY A 130 -16.21 -4.44 -5.45
CA GLY A 130 -15.58 -4.95 -6.67
C GLY A 130 -16.22 -4.34 -7.91
N VAL A 131 -15.43 -4.08 -8.94
CA VAL A 131 -15.92 -3.71 -10.27
C VAL A 131 -15.37 -4.75 -11.25
N TYR A 132 -16.26 -5.41 -12.00
CA TYR A 132 -15.89 -6.51 -12.89
C TYR A 132 -16.82 -6.59 -14.09
N ALA A 133 -16.27 -6.96 -15.25
CA ALA A 133 -17.05 -7.37 -16.41
C ALA A 133 -16.38 -8.58 -17.10
N PRO A 134 -17.14 -9.59 -17.54
CA PRO A 134 -16.61 -10.73 -18.30
C PRO A 134 -16.31 -10.38 -19.77
N PHE A 135 -16.28 -9.10 -20.11
CA PHE A 135 -16.05 -8.57 -21.45
C PHE A 135 -15.29 -7.25 -21.37
N GLY A 136 -14.33 -7.06 -22.28
CA GLY A 136 -13.51 -5.85 -22.34
C GLY A 136 -14.23 -4.64 -22.94
N GLY A 137 -13.61 -3.47 -22.76
CA GLY A 137 -14.07 -2.20 -23.34
C GLY A 137 -15.38 -1.67 -22.76
N SER A 138 -15.68 -2.03 -21.51
CA SER A 138 -16.94 -1.73 -20.83
C SER A 138 -16.85 -0.57 -19.83
N GLY A 139 -15.65 -0.01 -19.63
CA GLY A 139 -15.41 1.12 -18.71
C GLY A 139 -15.27 0.72 -17.24
N VAL A 140 -14.88 -0.53 -16.94
CA VAL A 140 -14.67 -1.03 -15.55
C VAL A 140 -13.67 -0.14 -14.80
N THR A 141 -12.44 -0.02 -15.31
CA THR A 141 -11.40 0.81 -14.71
C THR A 141 -11.82 2.27 -14.57
N GLU A 142 -12.43 2.85 -15.61
CA GLU A 142 -12.90 4.24 -15.60
C GLU A 142 -13.95 4.47 -14.49
N TYR A 143 -14.92 3.56 -14.38
CA TYR A 143 -15.91 3.61 -13.32
C TYR A 143 -15.30 3.43 -11.93
N ALA A 144 -14.38 2.47 -11.76
CA ALA A 144 -13.72 2.19 -10.49
C ALA A 144 -12.89 3.40 -10.01
N VAL A 145 -12.16 4.06 -10.92
CA VAL A 145 -11.41 5.29 -10.62
C VAL A 145 -12.35 6.45 -10.28
N SER A 146 -13.43 6.64 -11.04
CA SER A 146 -14.45 7.67 -10.78
C SER A 146 -15.11 7.48 -9.41
N LEU A 147 -15.46 6.23 -9.08
CA LEU A 147 -16.03 5.87 -7.79
C LEU A 147 -15.06 6.14 -6.64
N ALA A 148 -13.77 5.84 -6.83
CA ALA A 148 -12.73 6.12 -5.83
C ALA A 148 -12.63 7.63 -5.52
N GLY A 149 -12.59 8.46 -6.56
CA GLY A 149 -12.57 9.93 -6.40
C GLY A 149 -13.81 10.47 -5.72
N LYS A 150 -15.00 9.94 -6.04
CA LYS A 150 -16.25 10.38 -5.39
C LYS A 150 -16.34 9.97 -3.93
N LEU A 151 -15.91 8.75 -3.59
CA LEU A 151 -16.00 8.26 -2.22
C LEU A 151 -14.91 8.87 -1.31
N SER A 152 -13.78 9.30 -1.88
CA SER A 152 -12.70 9.93 -1.11
C SER A 152 -13.07 11.27 -0.49
N GLU A 153 -14.11 11.94 -1.02
CA GLU A 153 -14.69 13.14 -0.42
C GLU A 153 -15.31 12.89 0.96
N LYS A 154 -15.69 11.63 1.26
CA LYS A 154 -16.44 11.27 2.47
C LYS A 154 -15.64 10.46 3.48
N GLY A 155 -14.57 9.79 3.04
CA GLY A 155 -13.79 8.89 3.88
C GLY A 155 -12.51 8.42 3.20
N LYS A 156 -11.70 7.63 3.91
CA LYS A 156 -10.44 7.10 3.34
C LYS A 156 -10.72 5.97 2.37
N VAL A 157 -10.31 6.15 1.12
CA VAL A 157 -10.54 5.19 0.03
C VAL A 157 -9.22 4.67 -0.52
N LEU A 158 -9.14 3.34 -0.68
CA LEU A 158 -8.07 2.67 -1.42
C LEU A 158 -8.64 2.05 -2.69
N TYR A 159 -8.08 2.44 -3.82
CA TYR A 159 -8.26 1.77 -5.10
C TYR A 159 -7.15 0.74 -5.31
N ILE A 160 -7.51 -0.46 -5.76
CA ILE A 160 -6.58 -1.54 -6.07
C ILE A 160 -6.86 -2.04 -7.48
N SER A 161 -5.87 -1.94 -8.37
CA SER A 161 -5.97 -2.49 -9.71
C SER A 161 -5.52 -3.94 -9.73
N LEU A 162 -6.45 -4.84 -10.05
CA LEU A 162 -6.20 -6.24 -10.36
C LEU A 162 -6.31 -6.47 -11.88
N GLU A 163 -5.87 -5.49 -12.66
CA GLU A 163 -5.72 -5.58 -14.11
C GLU A 163 -4.41 -6.30 -14.47
N GLN A 164 -4.43 -7.00 -15.61
CA GLN A 164 -3.26 -7.72 -16.12
C GLN A 164 -2.23 -6.77 -16.76
N PHE A 165 -2.64 -5.54 -17.08
CA PHE A 165 -1.80 -4.53 -17.70
C PHE A 165 -2.05 -3.18 -17.02
N HIS A 166 -0.99 -2.40 -16.82
CA HIS A 166 -1.15 -1.06 -16.31
C HIS A 166 -1.79 -0.13 -17.35
N SER A 167 -2.80 0.62 -16.94
CA SER A 167 -3.58 1.53 -17.81
C SER A 167 -3.74 2.94 -17.22
N LEU A 168 -3.11 3.23 -16.08
CA LEU A 168 -3.26 4.48 -15.33
C LEU A 168 -1.96 5.31 -15.27
N ASP A 169 -1.08 5.15 -16.26
CA ASP A 169 0.19 5.88 -16.37
C ASP A 169 -0.01 7.41 -16.31
N PHE A 170 -1.13 7.89 -16.85
CA PHE A 170 -1.48 9.31 -16.88
C PHE A 170 -1.73 9.90 -15.48
N LEU A 171 -2.06 9.08 -14.47
CA LEU A 171 -2.21 9.54 -13.08
C LEU A 171 -0.85 9.80 -12.42
N GLN A 172 0.22 9.24 -12.98
CA GLN A 172 1.59 9.38 -12.48
C GLN A 172 2.29 10.54 -13.20
N GLU A 173 1.73 11.75 -13.10
CA GLU A 173 2.43 12.95 -13.57
C GLU A 173 3.79 13.06 -12.84
N LYS A 174 4.89 12.79 -13.58
CA LYS A 174 6.32 13.00 -13.23
C LYS A 174 7.16 11.81 -12.73
N LYS A 175 6.89 10.55 -13.11
CA LYS A 175 7.95 9.51 -13.06
C LYS A 175 8.47 9.19 -14.47
N LYS A 176 9.53 9.92 -14.86
CA LYS A 176 10.28 9.73 -16.11
C LYS A 176 11.27 8.55 -16.07
N ASP A 177 11.44 7.92 -14.91
CA ASP A 177 12.30 6.75 -14.77
C ASP A 177 11.45 5.51 -14.49
N ALA A 178 11.41 4.63 -15.48
CA ALA A 178 10.70 3.35 -15.49
C ALA A 178 11.32 2.29 -14.54
N SER A 179 11.97 2.69 -13.45
CA SER A 179 12.90 1.83 -12.70
C SER A 179 12.36 1.22 -11.41
N SER A 180 11.12 1.46 -11.00
CA SER A 180 10.43 0.62 -10.00
C SER A 180 8.94 0.93 -9.99
N TYR A 181 8.18 0.21 -10.80
CA TYR A 181 6.72 0.30 -10.77
C TYR A 181 6.23 -0.57 -9.62
N ARG A 182 6.13 0.03 -8.44
CA ARG A 182 5.62 -0.67 -7.26
C ARG A 182 4.10 -0.75 -7.31
N GLY A 183 3.58 -1.95 -7.47
CA GLY A 183 2.15 -2.19 -7.67
C GLY A 183 1.69 -3.46 -6.98
N MET A 184 0.73 -4.14 -7.60
CA MET A 184 0.20 -5.39 -7.06
C MET A 184 1.21 -6.54 -7.10
N SER A 185 2.26 -6.48 -7.93
CA SER A 185 3.30 -7.52 -7.96
C SER A 185 4.02 -7.65 -6.62
N GLU A 186 4.35 -6.52 -6.00
CA GLU A 186 4.96 -6.44 -4.68
C GLU A 186 4.00 -6.90 -3.59
N VAL A 187 2.71 -6.54 -3.70
CA VAL A 187 1.68 -7.03 -2.76
C VAL A 187 1.58 -8.55 -2.83
N VAL A 188 1.53 -9.12 -4.04
CA VAL A 188 1.53 -10.57 -4.26
C VAL A 188 2.78 -11.20 -3.65
N PHE A 189 3.96 -10.64 -3.92
CA PHE A 189 5.22 -11.11 -3.35
C PHE A 189 5.19 -11.12 -1.81
N TYR A 190 4.69 -10.05 -1.18
CA TYR A 190 4.60 -9.97 0.28
C TYR A 190 3.61 -10.99 0.87
N LEU A 191 2.47 -11.21 0.20
CA LEU A 191 1.51 -12.26 0.58
C LEU A 191 2.15 -13.65 0.51
N LYS A 192 2.87 -13.93 -0.58
CA LYS A 192 3.52 -15.23 -0.80
C LYS A 192 4.63 -15.54 0.19
N GLN A 193 5.35 -14.53 0.67
CA GLN A 193 6.37 -14.73 1.70
C GLN A 193 5.77 -15.01 3.09
N ARG A 194 4.45 -14.84 3.28
CA ARG A 194 3.76 -14.95 4.58
C ARG A 194 4.44 -14.12 5.69
N LYS A 195 5.14 -13.05 5.30
CA LYS A 195 5.89 -12.21 6.24
C LYS A 195 4.94 -11.40 7.09
N GLU A 196 5.36 -11.13 8.32
CA GLU A 196 4.65 -10.24 9.22
C GLU A 196 4.62 -8.80 8.68
N LYS A 197 3.78 -7.96 9.30
CA LYS A 197 3.67 -6.51 9.03
C LYS A 197 3.27 -6.15 7.60
N LEU A 198 2.46 -6.98 6.93
CA LEU A 198 1.95 -6.70 5.59
C LEU A 198 1.35 -5.28 5.47
N ALA A 199 0.62 -4.80 6.49
CA ALA A 199 0.07 -3.44 6.50
C ALA A 199 1.14 -2.34 6.32
N LEU A 200 2.35 -2.49 6.89
CA LEU A 200 3.44 -1.54 6.67
C LEU A 200 3.94 -1.59 5.23
N LYS A 201 4.07 -2.80 4.68
CA LYS A 201 4.53 -3.02 3.31
C LYS A 201 3.54 -2.48 2.28
N LEU A 202 2.24 -2.52 2.57
CA LEU A 202 1.24 -1.89 1.71
C LEU A 202 1.48 -0.37 1.61
N GLU A 203 1.88 0.30 2.67
CA GLU A 203 2.16 1.75 2.62
C GLU A 203 3.35 2.12 1.72
N THR A 204 4.26 1.17 1.44
CA THR A 204 5.41 1.42 0.56
C THR A 204 5.01 1.40 -0.93
N VAL A 205 3.94 0.68 -1.27
CA VAL A 205 3.40 0.56 -2.64
C VAL A 205 2.27 1.55 -2.92
N VAL A 206 1.61 2.07 -1.89
CA VAL A 206 0.51 3.04 -2.06
C VAL A 206 0.99 4.35 -2.66
N THR A 207 0.18 4.90 -3.57
CA THR A 207 0.33 6.22 -4.16
C THR A 207 -0.95 7.03 -3.98
N SER A 208 -0.86 8.25 -3.45
CA SER A 208 -2.03 9.13 -3.27
C SER A 208 -2.26 10.00 -4.51
N TRP A 209 -3.49 10.03 -5.02
CA TRP A 209 -3.90 10.89 -6.13
C TRP A 209 -5.36 11.34 -5.96
N SER A 210 -5.64 12.63 -6.21
CA SER A 210 -7.01 13.20 -6.14
C SER A 210 -7.83 12.79 -4.89
N GLY A 211 -7.19 12.79 -3.70
CA GLY A 211 -7.84 12.47 -2.43
C GLY A 211 -8.01 10.98 -2.12
N ALA A 212 -7.82 10.09 -3.09
CA ALA A 212 -7.81 8.64 -2.89
C ALA A 212 -6.37 8.08 -2.90
N ASP A 213 -6.22 6.86 -2.37
CA ASP A 213 -5.00 6.09 -2.44
C ASP A 213 -5.11 4.97 -3.46
N TYR A 214 -4.00 4.62 -4.10
CA TYR A 214 -3.94 3.69 -5.22
C TYR A 214 -2.83 2.67 -5.01
N ILE A 215 -3.15 1.40 -5.25
CA ILE A 215 -2.19 0.35 -5.60
C ILE A 215 -2.43 0.01 -7.06
N PHE A 216 -1.42 0.22 -7.88
CA PHE A 216 -1.54 0.01 -9.31
C PHE A 216 -1.41 -1.48 -9.68
N ALA A 217 -1.56 -1.77 -10.98
CA ALA A 217 -1.62 -3.12 -11.52
C ALA A 217 -0.34 -3.92 -11.23
N VAL A 218 -0.32 -5.18 -11.65
CA VAL A 218 0.91 -5.99 -11.64
C VAL A 218 1.85 -5.59 -12.78
N GLU A 219 3.15 -5.76 -12.59
CA GLU A 219 4.14 -5.71 -13.69
C GLU A 219 4.03 -6.96 -14.57
N ASP A 220 3.76 -8.12 -13.95
CA ASP A 220 3.59 -9.40 -14.62
C ASP A 220 2.22 -10.02 -14.29
N TYR A 221 1.39 -10.25 -15.31
CA TYR A 221 0.06 -10.84 -15.15
C TYR A 221 0.07 -12.17 -14.38
N ARG A 222 1.17 -12.94 -14.45
CA ARG A 222 1.31 -14.23 -13.76
C ARG A 222 1.21 -14.09 -12.25
N ASP A 223 1.54 -12.93 -11.69
CA ASP A 223 1.44 -12.67 -10.26
C ASP A 223 -0.01 -12.76 -9.78
N LEU A 224 -0.98 -12.21 -10.53
CA LEU A 224 -2.40 -12.32 -10.20
C LEU A 224 -2.88 -13.78 -10.24
N TYR A 225 -2.46 -14.55 -11.23
CA TYR A 225 -2.82 -15.98 -11.33
C TYR A 225 -2.09 -16.86 -10.31
N SER A 226 -1.03 -16.36 -9.68
CA SER A 226 -0.37 -17.06 -8.58
C SER A 226 -1.18 -17.02 -7.29
N LEU A 227 -2.09 -16.04 -7.12
CA LEU A 227 -2.88 -15.86 -5.90
C LEU A 227 -3.80 -17.06 -5.66
N SER A 228 -3.82 -17.51 -4.40
CA SER A 228 -4.79 -18.48 -3.90
C SER A 228 -5.92 -17.78 -3.15
N SER A 229 -7.02 -18.48 -2.91
CA SER A 229 -8.11 -17.95 -2.07
C SER A 229 -7.62 -17.62 -0.66
N GLU A 230 -6.68 -18.39 -0.09
CA GLU A 230 -6.10 -18.09 1.23
C GLU A 230 -5.33 -16.74 1.23
N ASP A 231 -4.59 -16.46 0.16
CA ASP A 231 -3.86 -15.19 0.03
C ASP A 231 -4.83 -14.00 -0.03
N VAL A 232 -5.97 -14.17 -0.71
CA VAL A 232 -7.04 -13.17 -0.76
C VAL A 232 -7.65 -12.94 0.62
N HIS A 233 -7.98 -14.00 1.37
CA HIS A 233 -8.52 -13.85 2.72
C HIS A 233 -7.53 -13.14 3.65
N GLN A 234 -6.25 -13.52 3.61
CA GLN A 234 -5.21 -12.82 4.36
C GLN A 234 -5.14 -11.34 3.97
N PHE A 235 -5.23 -11.02 2.67
CA PHE A 235 -5.17 -9.65 2.21
C PHE A 235 -6.35 -8.81 2.73
N LEU A 236 -7.57 -9.35 2.66
CA LEU A 236 -8.78 -8.70 3.17
C LEU A 236 -8.76 -8.54 4.70
N ASP A 237 -8.23 -9.51 5.44
CA ASP A 237 -8.05 -9.42 6.89
C ASP A 237 -7.07 -8.30 7.27
N VAL A 238 -5.98 -8.14 6.52
CA VAL A 238 -5.03 -7.04 6.74
C VAL A 238 -5.68 -5.69 6.40
N LEU A 239 -6.38 -5.59 5.27
CA LEU A 239 -7.09 -4.36 4.88
C LEU A 239 -8.12 -3.96 5.96
N SER A 240 -8.94 -4.90 6.42
CA SER A 240 -10.00 -4.63 7.41
C SER A 240 -9.48 -4.41 8.84
N GLY A 241 -8.43 -5.13 9.25
CA GLY A 241 -7.96 -5.17 10.63
C GLY A 241 -6.79 -4.25 10.94
N GLN A 242 -6.00 -3.88 9.92
CA GLN A 242 -4.69 -3.23 10.09
C GLN A 242 -4.49 -1.97 9.25
N THR A 243 -5.46 -1.58 8.42
CA THR A 243 -5.44 -0.31 7.69
C THR A 243 -6.56 0.61 8.15
N ASP A 244 -6.42 1.91 7.90
CA ASP A 244 -7.41 2.92 8.26
C ASP A 244 -8.33 3.30 7.09
N TYR A 245 -8.35 2.51 6.02
CA TYR A 245 -9.30 2.68 4.92
C TYR A 245 -10.72 2.31 5.37
N GLU A 246 -11.68 3.10 4.92
CA GLU A 246 -13.10 2.87 5.16
C GLU A 246 -13.75 2.16 3.98
N THR A 247 -13.22 2.39 2.77
CA THR A 247 -13.66 1.70 1.55
C THR A 247 -12.45 1.26 0.74
N VAL A 248 -12.50 0.04 0.21
CA VAL A 248 -11.52 -0.47 -0.76
C VAL A 248 -12.27 -0.87 -2.02
N ILE A 249 -11.80 -0.37 -3.16
CA ILE A 249 -12.37 -0.64 -4.48
C ILE A 249 -11.39 -1.50 -5.26
N PHE A 250 -11.84 -2.68 -5.68
CA PHE A 250 -11.09 -3.60 -6.53
C PHE A 250 -11.53 -3.45 -7.98
N ASP A 251 -10.62 -3.02 -8.85
CA ASP A 251 -10.78 -3.07 -10.32
C ASP A 251 -10.32 -4.45 -10.80
N ILE A 252 -11.27 -5.35 -11.07
CA ILE A 252 -10.99 -6.77 -11.30
C ILE A 252 -10.89 -7.05 -12.80
N GLY A 253 -9.66 -7.32 -13.27
CA GLY A 253 -9.35 -7.53 -14.69
C GLY A 253 -9.01 -8.97 -15.10
N PHE A 254 -9.21 -9.93 -14.20
CA PHE A 254 -8.93 -11.35 -14.44
C PHE A 254 -9.97 -12.24 -13.77
N LEU A 255 -9.99 -13.52 -14.14
CA LEU A 255 -10.89 -14.51 -13.55
C LEU A 255 -10.10 -15.75 -13.12
N SER A 256 -10.17 -16.06 -11.83
CA SER A 256 -9.57 -17.22 -11.18
C SER A 256 -10.36 -17.55 -9.90
N GLU A 257 -10.07 -18.67 -9.26
CA GLU A 257 -10.64 -19.01 -7.94
C GLU A 257 -10.35 -17.94 -6.88
N ALA A 258 -9.19 -17.28 -6.94
CA ALA A 258 -8.85 -16.18 -6.05
C ALA A 258 -9.71 -14.93 -6.35
N ALA A 259 -9.92 -14.60 -7.63
CA ALA A 259 -10.80 -13.50 -8.01
C ALA A 259 -12.26 -13.75 -7.59
N LEU A 260 -12.74 -14.99 -7.71
CA LEU A 260 -14.08 -15.38 -7.24
C LEU A 260 -14.18 -15.27 -5.71
N ALA A 261 -13.19 -15.77 -4.96
CA ALA A 261 -13.15 -15.62 -3.51
C ALA A 261 -13.13 -14.14 -3.07
N LEU A 262 -12.42 -13.27 -3.81
CA LEU A 262 -12.43 -11.83 -3.58
C LEU A 262 -13.83 -11.25 -3.80
N MET A 263 -14.48 -11.61 -4.91
CA MET A 263 -15.83 -11.14 -5.24
C MET A 263 -16.85 -11.55 -4.17
N GLU A 264 -16.72 -12.74 -3.59
CA GLU A 264 -17.63 -13.24 -2.54
C GLU A 264 -17.53 -12.45 -1.24
N ASN A 265 -16.38 -11.83 -0.99
CA ASN A 265 -16.16 -10.98 0.18
C ASN A 265 -16.49 -9.50 -0.08
N CYS A 266 -16.85 -9.13 -1.31
CA CYS A 266 -17.30 -7.77 -1.62
C CYS A 266 -18.75 -7.57 -1.14
N SER A 267 -19.02 -6.43 -0.51
CA SER A 267 -20.37 -6.04 -0.10
C SER A 267 -21.27 -5.68 -1.29
N VAL A 268 -20.66 -5.20 -2.38
CA VAL A 268 -21.31 -4.95 -3.65
C VAL A 268 -20.32 -5.17 -4.80
N LEU A 269 -20.84 -5.74 -5.89
CA LEU A 269 -20.12 -5.87 -7.15
C LEU A 269 -20.80 -5.00 -8.21
N TYR A 270 -20.05 -4.19 -8.94
CA TYR A 270 -20.57 -3.41 -10.04
C TYR A 270 -20.17 -4.02 -11.39
N MET A 271 -21.14 -4.13 -12.29
CA MET A 271 -20.93 -4.60 -13.67
C MET A 271 -21.59 -3.64 -14.67
N PRO A 272 -20.82 -3.03 -15.58
CA PRO A 272 -21.38 -2.25 -16.69
C PRO A 272 -22.35 -3.05 -17.56
N HIS A 273 -23.39 -2.40 -18.07
CA HIS A 273 -24.33 -3.04 -18.99
C HIS A 273 -23.65 -3.52 -20.29
N ALA A 274 -23.90 -4.78 -20.66
CA ALA A 274 -23.52 -5.31 -21.96
C ALA A 274 -24.30 -4.62 -23.09
N LYS A 275 -23.60 -3.87 -23.95
CA LYS A 275 -24.17 -3.10 -25.07
C LYS A 275 -24.31 -3.96 -26.33
N THR A 276 -23.31 -4.79 -26.64
CA THR A 276 -23.30 -5.59 -27.89
C THR A 276 -23.83 -7.02 -27.71
N LYS A 277 -24.21 -7.68 -28.81
CA LYS A 277 -24.61 -9.10 -28.80
C LYS A 277 -23.48 -9.99 -28.25
N GLN A 278 -22.23 -9.67 -28.61
CA GLN A 278 -21.05 -10.39 -28.15
C GLN A 278 -20.83 -10.21 -26.65
N GLN A 279 -20.99 -9.00 -26.11
CA GLN A 279 -20.91 -8.75 -24.66
C GLN A 279 -22.00 -9.51 -23.90
N LYS A 280 -23.26 -9.45 -24.38
CA LYS A 280 -24.38 -10.20 -23.78
C LYS A 280 -24.14 -11.71 -23.78
N SER A 281 -23.55 -12.24 -24.85
CA SER A 281 -23.18 -13.67 -24.95
C SER A 281 -22.08 -14.06 -23.94
N LYS A 282 -21.03 -13.23 -23.81
CA LYS A 282 -19.97 -13.43 -22.81
C LYS A 282 -20.52 -13.35 -21.38
N GLU A 283 -21.41 -12.40 -21.13
CA GLU A 283 -22.09 -12.26 -19.86
C GLU A 283 -22.92 -13.52 -19.51
N ALA A 284 -23.72 -14.02 -20.45
CA ALA A 284 -24.47 -15.26 -20.27
C ALA A 284 -23.56 -16.49 -20.07
N ALA A 285 -22.37 -16.50 -20.67
CA ALA A 285 -21.37 -17.55 -20.41
C ALA A 285 -20.80 -17.44 -18.98
N PHE A 286 -20.56 -16.23 -18.49
CA PHE A 286 -20.13 -15.98 -17.12
C PHE A 286 -21.17 -16.44 -16.09
N TRP A 287 -22.46 -16.11 -16.27
CA TRP A 287 -23.50 -16.58 -15.35
C TRP A 287 -23.59 -18.11 -15.28
N ARG A 288 -23.52 -18.79 -16.43
CA ARG A 288 -23.47 -20.26 -16.48
C ARG A 288 -22.23 -20.83 -15.80
N LEU A 289 -21.11 -20.12 -15.81
CA LEU A 289 -19.89 -20.52 -15.09
C LEU A 289 -20.12 -20.46 -13.58
N LEU A 290 -20.68 -19.35 -13.07
CA LEU A 290 -20.97 -19.19 -11.63
C LEU A 290 -21.97 -20.24 -11.12
N GLU A 291 -23.01 -20.52 -11.89
CA GLU A 291 -24.01 -21.56 -11.55
C GLU A 291 -23.36 -22.94 -11.44
N ARG A 292 -22.47 -23.30 -12.37
CA ARG A 292 -21.78 -24.61 -12.37
C ARG A 292 -20.72 -24.71 -11.27
N GLY A 293 -20.08 -23.60 -10.92
CA GLY A 293 -19.02 -23.54 -9.92
C GLY A 293 -19.51 -23.41 -8.48
N ASN A 294 -20.82 -23.50 -8.21
CA ASN A 294 -21.43 -23.23 -6.90
C ASN A 294 -21.21 -21.79 -6.36
N HIS A 295 -20.86 -20.84 -7.23
CA HIS A 295 -20.75 -19.41 -6.90
C HIS A 295 -22.05 -18.64 -7.18
N GLY A 296 -23.20 -19.32 -7.22
CA GLY A 296 -24.48 -18.74 -7.61
C GLY A 296 -24.87 -17.50 -6.79
N ARG A 297 -24.46 -17.42 -5.53
CA ARG A 297 -24.70 -16.26 -4.65
C ARG A 297 -24.11 -14.96 -5.18
N LEU A 298 -23.00 -15.02 -5.92
CA LEU A 298 -22.40 -13.83 -6.52
C LEU A 298 -23.36 -13.11 -7.46
N SER A 299 -24.27 -13.82 -8.12
CA SER A 299 -25.25 -13.21 -9.02
C SER A 299 -26.17 -12.20 -8.32
N GLU A 300 -26.43 -12.38 -7.02
CA GLU A 300 -27.25 -11.48 -6.20
C GLU A 300 -26.46 -10.22 -5.77
N SER A 301 -25.13 -10.30 -5.71
CA SER A 301 -24.25 -9.19 -5.31
C SER A 301 -23.97 -8.19 -6.45
N PHE A 302 -24.24 -8.57 -7.71
CA PHE A 302 -23.97 -7.72 -8.87
C PHE A 302 -25.06 -6.66 -9.09
N GLN A 303 -24.68 -5.38 -8.95
CA GLN A 303 -25.45 -4.22 -9.37
C GLN A 303 -25.00 -3.76 -10.75
N ARG A 304 -25.97 -3.38 -11.59
CA ARG A 304 -25.71 -2.89 -12.94
C ARG A 304 -25.50 -1.38 -12.95
N ILE A 305 -24.56 -0.95 -13.78
CA ILE A 305 -24.21 0.46 -13.95
C ILE A 305 -24.24 0.83 -15.43
N GLU A 306 -24.66 2.05 -15.72
CA GLU A 306 -24.53 2.60 -17.06
C GLU A 306 -23.06 2.90 -17.32
N GLY A 307 -22.52 2.37 -18.42
CA GLY A 307 -21.17 2.64 -18.88
C GLY A 307 -21.09 3.99 -19.57
N ASP A 308 -21.53 5.04 -18.88
CA ASP A 308 -21.35 6.42 -19.29
C ASP A 308 -20.08 6.91 -18.62
N GLY A 309 -19.01 6.84 -19.40
CA GLY A 309 -17.77 7.50 -19.06
C GLY A 309 -18.07 8.97 -18.79
N VAL A 310 -17.66 9.45 -17.63
CA VAL A 310 -17.57 10.88 -17.39
C VAL A 310 -16.50 11.33 -18.36
N GLY A 311 -16.94 11.90 -19.50
CA GLY A 311 -16.05 12.41 -20.52
C GLY A 311 -14.99 13.27 -19.86
N TYR A 312 -13.73 12.88 -20.05
CA TYR A 312 -12.64 13.83 -19.92
C TYR A 312 -12.87 14.89 -21.00
N ASP A 313 -13.57 15.96 -20.63
CA ASP A 313 -13.49 17.21 -21.37
C ASP A 313 -12.02 17.61 -21.40
N ARG A 314 -11.53 17.79 -22.63
CA ARG A 314 -10.15 18.14 -22.96
C ARG A 314 -9.79 19.54 -22.50
#